data_AF-B3XLG4-F1
#
_entry.id   AF-B3XLG4-F1
#
_cell.length_a   1.000
_cell.length_b   1.000
_cell.length_c   1.000
_cell.angle_alpha   90.00
_cell.angle_beta   90.00
_cell.angle_gamma   90.00
#
_symmetry.space_group_name_H-M   'P 1'
#
loop_
_entity.id
_entity.type
_entity.pdbx_description
1 polymer ?
#
loop_
_entity_poly.entity_id
_entity_poly.type
_entity_poly.pdbx_seq_one_letter_code
_entity_poly.pdbx_strand_id
1 'polypeptide(L)'
;MMTECTFNAINYHNTGTIEFLMDKDHHFYFMEMNTRIQVEHTVTEMVTGIDLVKAQVIVAANEPLPFTQQDIQVHGNAIECRINAENPKQNFMPVTGTINYLYLPVGNLGMRIDTAIYPGSKITPYYDSMIAKVIALGQDRQEAIEKIKLLLNEMVIMGVTTNQNFHLAILKFWQEQLQQRFLKTPSCHNGKRS
;
A
#
# COMPACT_ATOMS: atom_id res chain seq x y z
N MET A 1 10.32 14.71 13.06
CA MET A 1 10.37 15.52 14.30
C MET A 1 9.56 14.91 15.44
N MET A 2 8.22 14.79 15.38
CA MET A 2 7.45 14.24 16.52
C MET A 2 7.70 12.73 16.75
N THR A 3 7.74 11.92 15.69
CA THR A 3 7.95 10.47 15.77
C THR A 3 9.37 10.08 16.17
N GLU A 4 10.38 10.75 15.60
CA GLU A 4 11.80 10.56 15.92
C GLU A 4 12.11 10.83 17.40
N CYS A 5 11.53 11.90 17.98
CA CYS A 5 11.65 12.18 19.41
C CYS A 5 11.05 11.06 20.27
N THR A 6 9.91 10.48 19.87
CA THR A 6 9.30 9.35 20.58
C THR A 6 10.21 8.12 20.58
N PHE A 7 10.79 7.75 19.43
CA PHE A 7 11.68 6.58 19.34
C PHE A 7 12.96 6.76 20.17
N ASN A 8 13.55 7.97 20.15
CA ASN A 8 14.73 8.29 20.97
C ASN A 8 14.40 8.24 22.47
N ALA A 9 13.22 8.69 22.88
CA ALA A 9 12.80 8.69 24.29
C ALA A 9 12.64 7.28 24.87
N ILE A 10 12.26 6.29 24.04
CA ILE A 10 12.09 4.89 24.45
C ILE A 10 13.28 4.01 24.06
N ASN A 11 14.35 4.59 23.52
CA ASN A 11 15.53 3.89 22.99
C ASN A 11 15.15 2.74 22.05
N TYR A 12 14.22 3.00 21.14
CA TYR A 12 13.78 2.00 20.17
C TYR A 12 14.81 1.83 19.06
N HIS A 13 15.12 0.57 18.76
CA HIS A 13 16.00 0.20 17.67
C HIS A 13 15.22 -0.67 16.68
N ASN A 14 15.58 -0.58 15.40
CA ASN A 14 14.93 -1.24 14.25
C ASN A 14 13.68 -0.49 13.73
N THR A 15 12.97 -1.08 12.77
CA THR A 15 11.77 -0.49 12.13
C THR A 15 10.55 -0.64 13.03
N GLY A 16 9.72 0.39 13.05
CA GLY A 16 8.41 0.38 13.69
C GLY A 16 7.52 1.46 13.11
N THR A 17 6.21 1.35 13.34
CA THR A 17 5.23 2.35 12.91
C THR A 17 4.60 3.00 14.13
N ILE A 18 4.41 4.31 14.07
CA ILE A 18 3.59 5.06 15.04
C ILE A 18 2.30 5.45 14.34
N GLU A 19 1.18 5.09 14.96
CA GLU A 19 -0.16 5.35 14.42
C GLU A 19 -0.79 6.56 15.10
N PHE A 20 -1.39 7.42 14.28
CA PHE A 20 -2.09 8.62 14.73
C PHE A 20 -3.51 8.64 14.18
N LEU A 21 -4.45 9.15 14.99
CA LEU A 21 -5.75 9.61 14.53
C LEU A 21 -5.65 11.09 14.18
N MET A 22 -6.29 11.50 13.09
CA MET A 22 -6.37 12.91 12.69
C MET A 22 -7.82 13.37 12.74
N ASP A 23 -8.09 14.45 13.45
CA ASP A 23 -9.42 15.06 13.46
C ASP A 23 -9.67 15.95 12.23
N LYS A 24 -10.88 16.52 12.15
CA LYS A 24 -11.29 17.44 11.07
C LYS A 24 -10.52 18.76 11.03
N ASP A 25 -9.87 19.12 12.13
CA ASP A 25 -9.11 20.35 12.31
C ASP A 25 -7.59 20.10 12.14
N HIS A 26 -7.22 18.91 11.66
CA HIS A 26 -5.85 18.44 11.42
C HIS A 26 -4.98 18.30 12.68
N HIS A 27 -5.58 18.08 13.84
CA HIS A 27 -4.85 17.68 15.03
C HIS A 27 -4.54 16.18 15.02
N PHE A 28 -3.30 15.84 15.38
CA PHE A 28 -2.83 14.46 15.46
C PHE A 28 -2.88 13.95 16.91
N TYR A 29 -3.45 12.78 17.11
CA TYR A 29 -3.53 12.10 18.39
C TYR A 29 -2.85 10.74 18.29
N PHE A 30 -1.83 10.49 19.11
CA PHE A 30 -1.18 9.19 19.19
C PHE A 30 -2.19 8.11 19.57
N MET A 31 -2.16 6.99 18.86
CA MET A 31 -3.00 5.83 19.13
C MET A 31 -2.16 4.68 19.66
N GLU A 32 -1.21 4.20 18.86
CA GLU A 32 -0.34 3.09 19.23
C GLU A 32 1.00 3.12 18.47
N MET A 33 1.90 2.24 18.89
CA MET A 33 3.15 1.98 18.20
C MET A 33 3.31 0.48 17.95
N ASN A 34 3.49 0.13 16.68
CA ASN A 34 3.76 -1.23 16.23
C ASN A 34 5.28 -1.45 16.15
N THR A 35 5.83 -2.26 17.04
CA THR A 35 7.27 -2.56 17.15
C THR A 35 7.74 -3.65 16.19
N ARG A 36 7.26 -3.59 14.95
CA ARG A 36 7.53 -4.56 13.89
C ARG A 36 7.29 -3.90 12.53
N ILE A 37 7.80 -4.53 11.47
CA ILE A 37 7.43 -4.14 10.12
C ILE A 37 5.93 -4.36 9.89
N GLN A 38 5.29 -3.40 9.24
CA GLN A 38 3.89 -3.48 8.87
C GLN A 38 3.71 -4.11 7.50
N VAL A 39 2.54 -4.69 7.25
CA VAL A 39 2.26 -5.37 5.97
C VAL A 39 2.35 -4.38 4.80
N GLU A 40 1.86 -3.16 5.04
CA GLU A 40 1.78 -2.00 4.15
C GLU A 40 3.10 -1.23 3.98
N HIS A 41 4.23 -1.68 4.57
CA HIS A 41 5.54 -1.01 4.42
C HIS A 41 5.91 -0.76 2.95
N THR A 42 5.40 -1.61 2.05
CA THR A 42 5.63 -1.55 0.62
C THR A 42 5.21 -0.23 -0.02
N VAL A 43 4.17 0.46 0.47
CA VAL A 43 3.86 1.80 -0.06
C VAL A 43 4.94 2.82 0.29
N THR A 44 5.54 2.71 1.48
CA THR A 44 6.66 3.58 1.91
C THR A 44 7.91 3.30 1.08
N GLU A 45 8.25 2.02 0.85
CA GLU A 45 9.40 1.65 0.02
C GLU A 45 9.26 2.20 -1.40
N MET A 46 8.07 2.09 -1.98
CA MET A 46 7.82 2.55 -3.36
C MET A 46 8.01 4.06 -3.53
N VAL A 47 7.60 4.88 -2.55
CA VAL A 47 7.72 6.34 -2.66
C VAL A 47 9.07 6.89 -2.17
N THR A 48 9.77 6.16 -1.31
CA THR A 48 11.07 6.59 -0.77
C THR A 48 12.28 5.97 -1.48
N GLY A 49 12.08 4.83 -2.15
CA GLY A 49 13.17 4.01 -2.70
C GLY A 49 14.00 3.27 -1.64
N ILE A 50 13.58 3.30 -0.37
CA ILE A 50 14.29 2.65 0.74
C ILE A 50 13.74 1.25 0.94
N ASP A 51 14.61 0.25 0.90
CA ASP A 51 14.31 -1.13 1.30
C ASP A 51 14.34 -1.23 2.83
N LEU A 52 13.16 -1.28 3.43
CA LEU A 52 13.00 -1.30 4.88
C LEU A 52 13.45 -2.63 5.46
N VAL A 53 13.17 -3.76 4.79
CA VAL A 53 13.62 -5.08 5.25
C VAL A 53 15.14 -5.15 5.28
N LYS A 54 15.82 -4.64 4.25
CA LYS A 54 17.28 -4.54 4.24
C LYS A 54 17.79 -3.65 5.36
N ALA A 55 17.16 -2.49 5.59
CA ALA A 55 17.51 -1.61 6.70
C ALA A 55 17.35 -2.30 8.06
N GLN A 56 16.30 -3.12 8.25
CA GLN A 56 16.12 -3.92 9.46
C GLN A 56 17.29 -4.87 9.72
N VAL A 57 17.79 -5.54 8.68
CA VAL A 57 18.93 -6.47 8.79
C VAL A 57 20.22 -5.72 9.14
N ILE A 58 20.49 -4.59 8.50
CA ILE A 58 21.66 -3.73 8.78
C ILE A 58 21.65 -3.29 10.25
N VAL A 59 20.52 -2.75 10.72
CA VAL A 59 20.39 -2.31 12.12
C VAL A 59 20.50 -3.48 13.10
N ALA A 60 19.93 -4.64 12.77
CA ALA A 60 20.06 -5.85 13.60
C ALA A 60 21.50 -6.36 13.69
N ALA A 61 22.34 -6.09 12.68
CA ALA A 61 23.76 -6.36 12.70
C ALA A 61 24.59 -5.29 13.45
N ASN A 62 23.94 -4.30 14.08
CA ASN A 62 24.56 -3.11 14.69
C ASN A 62 25.37 -2.27 13.69
N GLU A 63 25.04 -2.34 12.41
CA GLU A 63 25.62 -1.47 11.40
C GLU A 63 24.84 -0.15 11.31
N PRO A 64 25.50 0.98 10.98
CA PRO A 64 24.81 2.25 10.80
C PRO A 64 23.90 2.20 9.57
N LEU A 65 22.78 2.92 9.63
CA LEU A 65 21.91 3.08 8.46
C LEU A 65 22.69 3.75 7.30
N PRO A 66 22.48 3.30 6.05
CA PRO A 66 23.17 3.85 4.89
C PRO A 66 22.59 5.19 4.41
N PHE A 67 21.71 5.82 5.19
CA PHE A 67 21.04 7.07 4.88
C PHE A 67 20.75 7.87 6.15
N THR A 68 20.64 9.18 5.99
CA THR A 68 20.24 10.15 7.01
C THR A 68 18.81 10.63 6.75
N GLN A 69 18.23 11.37 7.71
CA GLN A 69 16.90 11.96 7.53
C GLN A 69 16.83 12.93 6.35
N GLN A 70 17.94 13.61 6.01
CA GLN A 70 18.01 14.53 4.86
C GLN A 70 18.02 13.80 3.52
N ASP A 71 18.45 12.54 3.49
CA ASP A 71 18.49 11.73 2.25
C ASP A 71 17.09 11.20 1.87
N ILE A 72 16.16 11.16 2.82
CA ILE A 72 14.82 10.61 2.61
C ILE A 72 13.95 11.61 1.84
N GLN A 73 13.65 11.30 0.59
CA GLN A 73 12.71 12.04 -0.25
C GLN A 73 11.49 11.18 -0.57
N VAL A 74 10.32 11.82 -0.65
CA VAL A 74 9.06 11.14 -1.02
C VAL A 74 8.71 11.57 -2.44
N HIS A 75 8.66 10.59 -3.35
CA HIS A 75 8.37 10.81 -4.76
C HIS A 75 7.07 10.10 -5.16
N GLY A 76 6.18 10.87 -5.78
CA GLY A 76 4.94 10.32 -6.34
C GLY A 76 3.95 9.83 -5.28
N ASN A 77 3.08 8.90 -5.69
CA ASN A 77 2.06 8.30 -4.84
C ASN A 77 2.03 6.79 -5.08
N ALA A 78 2.04 6.01 -4.00
CA ALA A 78 1.88 4.56 -4.06
C ALA A 78 0.52 4.13 -3.51
N ILE A 79 -0.07 3.11 -4.13
CA ILE A 79 -1.28 2.44 -3.66
C ILE A 79 -1.01 0.95 -3.56
N GLU A 80 -1.48 0.33 -2.49
CA GLU A 80 -1.43 -1.11 -2.28
C GLU A 80 -2.86 -1.67 -2.15
N CYS A 81 -3.11 -2.80 -2.82
CA CYS A 81 -4.29 -3.63 -2.64
C CYS A 81 -3.88 -4.99 -2.08
N ARG A 82 -4.47 -5.37 -0.94
CA ARG A 82 -4.35 -6.71 -0.37
C ARG A 82 -5.32 -7.67 -1.04
N ILE A 83 -4.78 -8.62 -1.79
CA ILE A 83 -5.56 -9.65 -2.46
C ILE A 83 -5.73 -10.80 -1.50
N ASN A 84 -6.97 -11.02 -1.10
CA ASN A 84 -7.34 -12.08 -0.16
C ASN A 84 -8.19 -13.13 -0.87
N ALA A 85 -7.99 -14.40 -0.52
CA ALA A 85 -8.85 -15.52 -0.86
C ALA A 85 -10.13 -15.46 -0.02
N GLU A 86 -11.03 -14.55 -0.40
CA GLU A 86 -12.29 -14.26 0.28
C GLU A 86 -13.41 -14.04 -0.75
N ASN A 87 -14.65 -14.22 -0.33
CA ASN A 87 -15.82 -13.92 -1.14
C ASN A 87 -16.56 -12.66 -0.65
N PRO A 88 -16.35 -11.48 -1.28
CA PRO A 88 -17.05 -10.25 -0.92
C PRO A 88 -18.59 -10.36 -0.97
N LYS A 89 -19.14 -11.21 -1.85
CA LYS A 89 -20.60 -11.41 -1.96
C LYS A 89 -21.18 -12.20 -0.79
N GLN A 90 -20.32 -12.88 -0.01
CA GLN A 90 -20.68 -13.65 1.17
C GLN A 90 -20.01 -13.05 2.40
N ASN A 91 -20.10 -11.73 2.56
CA ASN A 91 -19.56 -10.99 3.70
C ASN A 91 -18.08 -11.28 3.97
N PHE A 92 -17.27 -11.32 2.90
CA PHE A 92 -15.82 -11.57 2.96
C PHE A 92 -15.44 -12.89 3.63
N MET A 93 -16.30 -13.91 3.53
CA MET A 93 -16.00 -15.24 4.05
C MET A 93 -14.70 -15.78 3.42
N PRO A 94 -13.72 -16.25 4.22
CA PRO A 94 -12.49 -16.86 3.72
C PRO A 94 -12.77 -18.08 2.84
N VAL A 95 -11.97 -18.25 1.79
CA VAL A 95 -12.09 -19.33 0.82
C VAL A 95 -10.80 -20.15 0.83
N THR A 96 -10.97 -21.47 0.96
CA THR A 96 -9.88 -22.43 0.83
C THR A 96 -9.91 -23.07 -0.56
N GLY A 97 -8.78 -23.60 -1.02
CA GLY A 97 -8.72 -24.22 -2.34
C GLY A 97 -7.30 -24.40 -2.81
N THR A 98 -7.14 -24.66 -4.11
CA THR A 98 -5.82 -24.78 -4.76
C THR A 98 -5.77 -23.78 -5.91
N ILE A 99 -4.64 -23.08 -6.05
CA ILE A 99 -4.42 -22.18 -7.18
C ILE A 99 -4.19 -23.03 -8.43
N ASN A 100 -5.17 -23.10 -9.33
CA ASN A 100 -5.08 -23.88 -10.56
C ASN A 100 -4.23 -23.17 -11.63
N TYR A 101 -4.35 -21.85 -11.69
CA TYR A 101 -3.63 -21.01 -12.64
C TYR A 101 -3.37 -19.66 -12.01
N LEU A 102 -2.19 -19.12 -12.32
CA LEU A 102 -1.73 -17.85 -11.82
C LEU A 102 -1.03 -17.10 -12.95
N TYR A 103 -1.49 -15.89 -13.23
CA TYR A 103 -0.80 -14.93 -14.07
C TYR A 103 -0.70 -13.60 -13.33
N LEU A 104 0.53 -13.14 -13.13
CA LEU A 104 0.85 -11.91 -12.43
C LEU A 104 1.55 -10.97 -13.42
N PRO A 105 0.91 -9.86 -13.82
CA PRO A 105 1.50 -8.90 -14.76
C PRO A 105 2.62 -8.13 -14.07
N VAL A 106 3.85 -8.62 -14.18
CA VAL A 106 5.06 -7.95 -13.65
C VAL A 106 5.94 -7.50 -14.82
N GLY A 107 6.57 -6.31 -14.70
CA GLY A 107 7.52 -5.80 -15.69
C GLY A 107 7.34 -4.34 -16.08
N ASN A 108 6.23 -3.71 -15.70
CA ASN A 108 5.99 -2.28 -15.95
C ASN A 108 6.61 -1.40 -14.86
N LEU A 109 7.10 -0.22 -15.23
CA LEU A 109 7.74 0.72 -14.31
C LEU A 109 6.76 1.19 -13.22
N GLY A 110 7.18 1.04 -11.96
CA GLY A 110 6.38 1.43 -10.79
C GLY A 110 5.29 0.41 -10.44
N MET A 111 5.37 -0.83 -10.93
CA MET A 111 4.46 -1.90 -10.54
C MET A 111 5.21 -2.99 -9.77
N ARG A 112 4.63 -3.44 -8.66
CA ARG A 112 5.21 -4.46 -7.77
C ARG A 112 4.12 -5.41 -7.29
N ILE A 113 4.43 -6.69 -7.24
CA ILE A 113 3.55 -7.71 -6.66
C ILE A 113 4.39 -8.54 -5.69
N ASP A 114 3.98 -8.55 -4.43
CA ASP A 114 4.56 -9.42 -3.41
C ASP A 114 3.60 -10.59 -3.17
N THR A 115 4.06 -11.81 -3.38
CA THR A 115 3.24 -13.01 -3.16
C THR A 115 4.10 -14.22 -2.84
N ALA A 116 3.52 -15.17 -2.10
CA ALA A 116 4.10 -16.48 -1.86
C ALA A 116 3.38 -17.61 -2.63
N ILE A 117 2.33 -17.29 -3.39
CA ILE A 117 1.56 -18.30 -4.14
C ILE A 117 2.16 -18.55 -5.53
N TYR A 118 2.00 -19.79 -5.98
CA TYR A 118 2.38 -20.29 -7.29
C TYR A 118 1.34 -21.33 -7.74
N PRO A 119 1.25 -21.67 -9.05
CA PRO A 119 0.35 -22.73 -9.51
C PRO A 119 0.53 -24.04 -8.72
N GLY A 120 -0.56 -24.58 -8.18
CA GLY A 120 -0.58 -25.73 -7.28
C GLY A 120 -0.52 -25.39 -5.79
N SER A 121 -0.36 -24.12 -5.41
CA SER A 121 -0.40 -23.69 -4.01
C SER A 121 -1.76 -23.97 -3.37
N LYS A 122 -1.75 -24.48 -2.14
CA LYS A 122 -2.97 -24.74 -1.35
C LYS A 122 -3.24 -23.59 -0.40
N ILE A 123 -4.43 -23.00 -0.51
CA ILE A 123 -4.94 -22.02 0.44
C ILE A 123 -5.69 -22.78 1.53
N THR A 124 -5.14 -22.75 2.75
CA THR A 124 -5.63 -23.51 3.91
C THR A 124 -6.37 -22.60 4.88
N PRO A 125 -7.25 -23.13 5.74
CA PRO A 125 -7.97 -22.30 6.72
C PRO A 125 -7.12 -21.95 7.96
N TYR A 126 -5.86 -22.38 8.01
CA TYR A 126 -5.00 -22.23 9.19
C TYR A 126 -4.25 -20.89 9.26
N TYR A 127 -4.23 -20.14 8.15
CA TYR A 127 -3.50 -18.89 8.02
C TYR A 127 -4.41 -17.77 7.52
N ASP A 128 -3.87 -16.55 7.51
CA ASP A 128 -4.54 -15.39 6.93
C ASP A 128 -4.91 -15.62 5.46
N SER A 129 -6.01 -15.02 5.02
CA SER A 129 -6.55 -15.17 3.66
C SER A 129 -5.74 -14.40 2.61
N MET A 130 -4.81 -13.52 3.01
CA MET A 130 -3.99 -12.73 2.09
C MET A 130 -3.05 -13.62 1.28
N ILE A 131 -3.20 -13.55 -0.05
CA ILE A 131 -2.42 -14.33 -1.01
C ILE A 131 -1.45 -13.48 -1.83
N ALA A 132 -1.70 -12.17 -1.97
CA ALA A 132 -0.79 -11.26 -2.64
C ALA A 132 -1.00 -9.80 -2.18
N LYS A 133 0.05 -9.00 -2.29
CA LYS A 133 -0.03 -7.54 -2.28
C LYS A 133 0.25 -7.03 -3.69
N VAL A 134 -0.64 -6.21 -4.21
CA VAL A 134 -0.49 -5.57 -5.53
C VAL A 134 -0.25 -4.09 -5.30
N ILE A 135 0.89 -3.58 -5.73
CA ILE A 135 1.34 -2.22 -5.46
C ILE A 135 1.64 -1.49 -6.76
N ALA A 136 1.21 -0.23 -6.85
CA ALA A 136 1.52 0.64 -7.97
C ALA A 136 1.98 2.02 -7.49
N LEU A 137 2.99 2.57 -8.18
CA LEU A 137 3.55 3.91 -8.02
C LEU A 137 3.26 4.75 -9.27
N GLY A 138 2.65 5.90 -9.05
CA GLY A 138 2.45 6.95 -10.05
C GLY A 138 3.17 8.24 -9.66
N GLN A 139 3.40 9.14 -10.62
CA GLN A 139 3.86 10.50 -10.36
C GLN A 139 2.84 11.28 -9.53
N ASP A 140 1.56 10.97 -9.72
CA ASP A 140 0.46 11.46 -8.90
C ASP A 140 -0.51 10.33 -8.50
N ARG A 141 -1.49 10.69 -7.68
CA ARG A 141 -2.50 9.74 -7.19
C ARG A 141 -3.37 9.17 -8.32
N GLN A 142 -3.66 9.93 -9.37
CA GLN A 142 -4.48 9.46 -10.47
C GLN A 142 -3.75 8.42 -11.30
N GLU A 143 -2.47 8.67 -11.62
CA GLU A 143 -1.62 7.70 -12.31
C GLU A 143 -1.47 6.40 -11.50
N ALA A 144 -1.29 6.51 -10.17
CA ALA A 144 -1.22 5.33 -9.29
C ALA A 144 -2.52 4.50 -9.33
N ILE A 145 -3.69 5.16 -9.33
CA ILE A 145 -5.00 4.51 -9.46
C ILE A 145 -5.11 3.78 -10.81
N GLU A 146 -4.70 4.41 -11.91
CA GLU A 146 -4.79 3.76 -13.23
C GLU A 146 -3.86 2.56 -13.35
N LYS A 147 -2.63 2.67 -12.84
CA LYS A 147 -1.68 1.55 -12.84
C LYS A 147 -2.16 0.37 -12.00
N ILE A 148 -2.69 0.61 -10.79
CA ILE A 148 -3.20 -0.50 -9.98
C ILE A 148 -4.45 -1.12 -10.57
N LYS A 149 -5.33 -0.33 -11.22
CA LYS A 149 -6.46 -0.88 -11.99
C LYS A 149 -5.97 -1.77 -13.12
N LEU A 150 -4.91 -1.39 -13.84
CA LEU A 150 -4.34 -2.21 -14.90
C LEU A 150 -3.83 -3.54 -14.34
N LEU A 151 -3.01 -3.51 -13.30
CA LEU A 151 -2.52 -4.73 -12.61
C LEU A 151 -3.67 -5.64 -12.19
N LEU A 152 -4.70 -5.08 -11.55
CA LEU A 152 -5.85 -5.84 -11.08
C LEU A 152 -6.74 -6.37 -12.21
N ASN A 153 -6.75 -5.79 -13.42
CA ASN A 153 -7.49 -6.34 -14.55
C ASN A 153 -6.70 -7.41 -15.30
N GLU A 154 -5.39 -7.25 -15.40
CA GLU A 154 -4.52 -8.21 -16.10
C GLU A 154 -4.19 -9.43 -15.25
N MET A 155 -4.15 -9.28 -13.92
CA MET A 155 -3.91 -10.40 -12.99
C MET A 155 -5.00 -11.45 -13.07
N VAL A 156 -4.60 -12.72 -13.21
CA VAL A 156 -5.50 -13.88 -13.20
C VAL A 156 -5.13 -14.82 -12.07
N ILE A 157 -6.08 -15.08 -11.19
CA ILE A 157 -5.99 -16.08 -10.13
C ILE A 157 -7.18 -17.02 -10.29
N MET A 158 -6.93 -18.29 -10.63
CA MET A 158 -7.99 -19.30 -10.76
C MET A 158 -7.88 -20.37 -9.67
N GLY A 159 -9.03 -20.90 -9.25
CA GLY A 159 -9.15 -21.97 -8.25
C GLY A 159 -9.67 -21.52 -6.89
N VAL A 160 -9.61 -20.22 -6.59
CA VAL A 160 -10.21 -19.61 -5.41
C VAL A 160 -10.88 -18.29 -5.77
N THR A 161 -11.96 -17.93 -5.06
CA THR A 161 -12.55 -16.59 -5.15
C THR A 161 -11.68 -15.61 -4.39
N THR A 162 -11.53 -14.40 -4.93
CA THR A 162 -10.75 -13.33 -4.31
C THR A 162 -11.53 -12.03 -4.19
N ASN A 163 -11.02 -11.10 -3.38
CA ASN A 163 -11.52 -9.72 -3.27
C ASN A 163 -11.05 -8.79 -4.41
N GLN A 164 -10.37 -9.30 -5.45
CA GLN A 164 -9.83 -8.52 -6.57
C GLN A 164 -10.86 -7.60 -7.24
N ASN A 165 -12.04 -8.14 -7.57
CA ASN A 165 -13.12 -7.36 -8.20
C ASN A 165 -13.72 -6.30 -7.26
N PHE A 166 -13.65 -6.53 -5.94
CA PHE A 166 -14.10 -5.56 -4.95
C PHE A 166 -13.16 -4.35 -4.90
N HIS A 167 -11.84 -4.56 -4.95
CA HIS A 167 -10.87 -3.48 -5.08
C HIS A 167 -11.08 -2.65 -6.35
N LEU A 168 -11.31 -3.30 -7.50
CA LEU A 168 -11.63 -2.62 -8.76
C LEU A 168 -12.88 -1.72 -8.63
N ALA A 169 -13.90 -2.18 -7.92
CA ALA A 169 -15.11 -1.38 -7.68
C ALA A 169 -14.83 -0.15 -6.81
N ILE A 170 -14.05 -0.31 -5.73
CA ILE A 170 -13.62 0.80 -4.86
C ILE A 170 -12.83 1.84 -5.66
N LEU A 171 -11.86 1.40 -6.45
CA LEU A 171 -10.99 2.30 -7.22
C LEU A 171 -11.79 3.12 -8.25
N LYS A 172 -12.77 2.49 -8.92
CA LYS A 172 -13.69 3.19 -9.83
C LYS A 172 -14.50 4.25 -9.09
N PHE A 173 -15.09 3.90 -7.94
CA PHE A 173 -15.85 4.85 -7.12
C PHE A 173 -15.00 6.05 -6.69
N TRP A 174 -13.78 5.82 -6.20
CA TRP A 174 -12.89 6.91 -5.78
C TRP A 174 -12.46 7.81 -6.93
N GLN A 175 -12.25 7.24 -8.12
CA GLN A 175 -11.92 8.02 -9.30
C GLN A 175 -13.04 8.99 -9.69
N GLU A 176 -14.29 8.52 -9.67
CA GLU A 176 -15.47 9.35 -9.93
C GLU A 176 -15.61 10.47 -8.88
N GLN A 177 -15.40 10.15 -7.59
CA GLN A 177 -15.45 11.15 -6.52
C GLN A 177 -14.34 12.20 -6.63
N LEU A 178 -13.13 11.79 -7.04
CA LEU A 178 -12.03 12.73 -7.29
C LEU A 178 -12.38 13.68 -8.43
N GLN A 179 -12.88 13.16 -9.55
CA GLN A 179 -13.30 13.98 -10.69
C GLN A 179 -14.39 14.99 -10.29
N GLN A 180 -15.37 14.58 -9.49
CA GLN A 180 -16.43 15.47 -8.99
C GLN A 180 -15.89 16.58 -8.07
N ARG A 181 -14.86 16.31 -7.26
CA ARG A 181 -14.20 17.32 -6.43
C ARG A 181 -13.41 18.33 -7.28
N PHE A 182 -12.69 17.86 -8.30
CA PHE A 182 -11.97 18.73 -9.24
C PHE A 182 -12.92 19.65 -10.04
N LEU A 183 -14.09 19.15 -10.46
CA LEU A 183 -15.09 19.97 -11.16
C LEU A 183 -15.79 21.00 -10.26
N LYS A 184 -15.77 20.81 -8.94
CA LYS A 184 -16.35 21.75 -7.96
C LYS A 184 -15.36 22.75 -7.40
N THR A 185 -14.08 22.66 -7.76
CA THR A 185 -13.09 23.67 -7.36
C THR A 185 -13.23 24.86 -8.32
N PRO A 186 -13.65 26.05 -7.87
CA PRO A 186 -13.85 27.17 -8.77
C PRO A 186 -12.52 27.52 -9.45
N SER A 187 -12.54 27.57 -10.78
CA SER A 187 -11.42 28.09 -11.56
C SER A 187 -11.15 29.52 -11.13
N CYS A 188 -10.02 29.77 -10.46
CA CYS A 188 -9.48 31.12 -10.31
C CYS A 188 -9.10 31.64 -11.71
N HIS A 189 -10.07 32.16 -12.46
CA HIS A 189 -9.82 33.00 -13.61
C HIS A 189 -9.68 34.44 -13.14
N ASN A 190 -8.47 34.95 -13.37
CA ASN A 190 -7.97 36.28 -13.05
C ASN A 190 -8.98 37.41 -13.22
N GLY A 191 -9.30 38.04 -12.09
CA GLY A 191 -9.81 39.41 -12.07
C GLY A 191 -8.65 40.41 -12.13
N LYS A 192 -8.82 41.38 -13.04
CA LYS A 192 -8.25 42.74 -13.03
C LYS A 192 -6.78 42.92 -13.47
N ARG A 193 -6.62 43.37 -14.72
CA ARG A 193 -5.68 44.46 -15.02
C ARG A 193 -6.50 45.75 -15.10
N SER A 194 -6.30 46.61 -14.10
CA SER A 194 -6.52 48.06 -14.20
C SER A 194 -5.37 48.70 -14.96
#